data_AF-A0A7Y2WY64-F1
#
_entry.id   AF-A0A7Y2WY64-F1
#
_cell.length_a   1.000
_cell.length_b   1.000
_cell.length_c   1.000
_cell.angle_alpha   90.00
_cell.angle_beta   90.00
_cell.angle_gamma   90.00
#
_symmetry.space_group_name_H-M   'P 1'
#
loop_
_entity.id
_entity.type
_entity.pdbx_description
1 polymer ?
#
loop_
_entity_poly.entity_id
_entity_poly.type
_entity_poly.pdbx_seq_one_letter_code
_entity_poly.pdbx_strand_id
1 'polypeptide(L)'
;MRRTPLLARLQHEVYLNWKFIQYDISTTIIPGMLFVLAAWHTDAPNLAALPRTVLWGMLYFWLYCCVFCISNQIGGEVEDKINKPSRPLVTGLVSRRGAWTRWLIYMALFDIVGAFLGVLEWTVIWQVVLTLYNLGSWAKHWWTKNLVMAIGLTAQLAAAWQMVRPITLPAWHWLLLPALIMLSHVSLQDMRDIAGDRANGRKTLPIIFGETPSRIFLAVCFALLPLATHSILMVPAGNAPHVIACDILLTAISLTIAVRLLVSHTPQGYHRSYMLFTYWYCFLLASAIIVL
;
A
#
# COMPACT_ATOMS: atom_id res chain seq x y z
N MET A 1 -33.73 2.34 -28.01
CA MET A 1 -32.76 2.25 -26.90
C MET A 1 -32.98 3.41 -25.94
N ARG A 2 -33.64 3.19 -24.78
CA ARG A 2 -33.80 4.24 -23.76
C ARG A 2 -32.43 4.57 -23.18
N ARG A 3 -31.94 5.80 -23.38
CA ARG A 3 -30.69 6.26 -22.78
C ARG A 3 -30.84 6.16 -21.26
N THR A 4 -29.98 5.37 -20.61
CA THR A 4 -29.83 5.42 -19.16
C THR A 4 -29.58 6.88 -18.74
N PRO A 5 -30.29 7.40 -17.72
CA PRO A 5 -30.09 8.77 -17.26
C PRO A 5 -28.63 9.01 -16.89
N LEU A 6 -28.11 10.23 -17.12
CA LEU A 6 -26.73 10.60 -16.78
C LEU A 6 -26.39 10.26 -15.31
N LEU A 7 -27.33 10.54 -14.40
CA LEU A 7 -27.20 10.23 -12.99
C LEU A 7 -26.96 8.74 -12.73
N ALA A 8 -27.69 7.85 -13.41
CA ALA A 8 -27.53 6.42 -13.26
C ALA A 8 -26.16 5.94 -13.75
N ARG A 9 -25.61 6.58 -14.79
CA ARG A 9 -24.25 6.30 -15.29
C ARG A 9 -23.19 6.75 -14.29
N LEU A 10 -23.34 7.94 -13.72
CA LEU A 10 -22.42 8.45 -12.70
C LEU A 10 -22.44 7.58 -11.44
N GLN A 11 -23.63 7.19 -10.96
CA GLN A 11 -23.79 6.27 -9.83
C GLN A 11 -23.12 4.92 -10.11
N HIS A 12 -23.27 4.39 -11.33
CA HIS A 12 -22.60 3.16 -11.74
C HIS A 12 -21.07 3.30 -11.72
N GLU A 13 -20.50 4.40 -12.23
CA GLU A 13 -19.05 4.59 -12.22
C GLU A 13 -18.50 4.77 -10.80
N VAL A 14 -19.22 5.46 -9.90
CA VAL A 14 -18.83 5.57 -8.48
C VAL A 14 -18.84 4.19 -7.82
N TYR A 15 -19.90 3.42 -8.02
CA TYR A 15 -19.99 2.06 -7.50
C TYR A 15 -18.89 1.16 -8.06
N LEU A 16 -18.64 1.23 -9.38
CA LEU A 16 -17.62 0.44 -10.04
C LEU A 16 -16.21 0.80 -9.52
N ASN A 17 -15.93 2.09 -9.34
CA ASN A 17 -14.66 2.56 -8.78
C ASN A 17 -14.47 2.04 -7.34
N TRP A 18 -15.49 2.15 -6.49
CA TRP A 18 -15.46 1.57 -5.15
C TRP A 18 -15.12 0.07 -5.19
N LYS A 19 -15.77 -0.68 -6.09
CA LYS A 19 -15.53 -2.12 -6.24
C LYS A 19 -14.11 -2.45 -6.73
N PHE A 20 -13.48 -1.55 -7.49
CA PHE A 20 -12.07 -1.69 -7.86
C PHE A 20 -11.14 -1.56 -6.64
N ILE A 21 -11.34 -0.56 -5.79
CA ILE A 21 -10.34 -0.13 -4.80
C ILE A 21 -10.57 -0.63 -3.37
N GLN A 22 -11.80 -1.02 -3.00
CA GLN A 22 -12.21 -1.29 -1.61
C GLN A 22 -11.28 -2.20 -0.78
N TYR A 23 -10.56 -3.13 -1.41
CA TYR A 23 -9.67 -4.08 -0.72
C TYR A 23 -8.29 -3.50 -0.37
N ASP A 24 -7.92 -2.38 -0.97
CA ASP A 24 -6.53 -1.91 -0.98
C ASP A 24 -6.43 -0.47 -0.42
N ILE A 25 -7.52 0.09 0.13
CA ILE A 25 -7.56 1.45 0.71
C ILE A 25 -6.58 1.61 1.87
N SER A 26 -6.48 0.62 2.76
CA SER A 26 -5.60 0.66 3.94
C SER A 26 -4.11 0.51 3.62
N THR A 27 -3.76 0.14 2.40
CA THR A 27 -2.35 0.04 1.94
C THR A 27 -1.98 1.13 0.95
N THR A 28 -2.95 1.91 0.45
CA THR A 28 -2.74 2.90 -0.60
C THR A 28 -3.17 4.31 -0.17
N ILE A 29 -4.48 4.56 -0.08
CA ILE A 29 -5.03 5.89 0.15
C ILE A 29 -4.76 6.37 1.57
N ILE A 30 -5.13 5.58 2.59
CA ILE A 30 -4.97 5.97 3.99
C ILE A 30 -3.51 6.30 4.33
N PRO A 31 -2.53 5.40 4.09
CA PRO A 31 -1.13 5.69 4.42
C PRO A 31 -0.56 6.89 3.64
N GLY A 32 -0.87 7.02 2.35
CA GLY A 32 -0.45 8.18 1.56
C GLY A 32 -0.98 9.49 2.14
N MET A 33 -2.26 9.52 2.52
CA MET A 33 -2.88 10.69 3.16
C MET A 33 -2.31 10.99 4.54
N LEU A 34 -2.03 9.97 5.36
CA LEU A 34 -1.41 10.16 6.67
C LEU A 34 -0.02 10.82 6.53
N PHE A 35 0.77 10.41 5.55
CA PHE A 35 2.10 10.98 5.33
C PHE A 35 2.05 12.36 4.66
N VAL A 36 1.05 12.65 3.82
CA VAL A 36 0.74 14.03 3.37
C VAL A 36 0.43 14.94 4.57
N LEU A 37 -0.39 14.45 5.50
CA LEU A 37 -0.74 15.21 6.71
C LEU A 37 0.46 15.37 7.64
N ALA A 38 1.34 14.39 7.73
CA ALA A 38 2.59 14.52 8.48
C ALA A 38 3.46 15.63 7.87
N ALA A 39 3.70 15.58 6.55
CA ALA A 39 4.46 16.60 5.85
C ALA A 39 3.86 18.02 5.96
N TRP A 40 2.53 18.12 6.02
CA TRP A 40 1.83 19.40 6.24
C TRP A 40 1.96 19.91 7.67
N HIS A 41 1.93 19.01 8.65
CA HIS A 41 2.01 19.36 10.07
C HIS A 41 3.43 19.77 10.49
N THR A 42 4.44 19.12 9.90
CA THR A 42 5.86 19.40 10.19
C THR A 42 6.24 20.85 9.87
N ASP A 43 6.98 21.49 10.78
CA ASP A 43 7.45 22.89 10.75
C ASP A 43 6.42 23.93 10.25
N ALA A 44 5.67 24.52 11.20
CA ALA A 44 4.75 25.64 10.99
C ALA A 44 3.58 25.35 10.02
N PRO A 45 2.56 24.59 10.47
CA PRO A 45 1.42 24.21 9.64
C PRO A 45 0.61 25.42 9.17
N ASN A 46 0.37 25.51 7.86
CA ASN A 46 -0.51 26.51 7.28
C ASN A 46 -1.94 25.96 7.16
N LEU A 47 -2.82 26.34 8.09
CA LEU A 47 -4.23 25.93 8.10
C LEU A 47 -4.99 26.34 6.83
N ALA A 48 -4.62 27.45 6.19
CA ALA A 48 -5.26 27.89 4.95
C ALA A 48 -4.92 26.98 3.75
N ALA A 49 -3.76 26.31 3.79
CA ALA A 49 -3.36 25.36 2.75
C ALA A 49 -4.00 23.98 2.91
N LEU A 50 -4.42 23.61 4.14
CA LEU A 50 -4.89 22.27 4.47
C LEU A 50 -6.02 21.75 3.56
N PRO A 51 -7.09 22.52 3.24
CA PRO A 51 -8.15 22.02 2.36
C PRO A 51 -7.63 21.65 0.97
N ARG A 52 -6.72 22.46 0.42
CA ARG A 52 -6.10 22.20 -0.88
C ARG A 52 -5.20 20.97 -0.81
N THR A 53 -4.37 20.86 0.22
CA THR A 53 -3.48 19.71 0.43
C THR A 53 -4.26 18.40 0.55
N VAL A 54 -5.34 18.39 1.34
CA VAL A 54 -6.19 17.21 1.51
C VAL A 54 -6.88 16.84 0.20
N LEU A 55 -7.44 17.81 -0.51
CA LEU A 55 -8.14 17.57 -1.78
C LEU A 55 -7.21 16.96 -2.84
N TRP A 56 -6.06 17.58 -3.08
CA TRP A 56 -5.12 17.12 -4.09
C TRP A 56 -4.39 15.84 -3.69
N GLY A 57 -4.04 15.68 -2.42
CA GLY A 57 -3.51 14.42 -1.89
C GLY A 57 -4.51 13.28 -2.08
N MET A 58 -5.80 13.51 -1.77
CA MET A 58 -6.84 12.51 -1.95
C MET A 58 -6.99 12.11 -3.42
N LEU A 59 -7.00 13.10 -4.32
CA LEU A 59 -7.07 12.83 -5.77
C LEU A 59 -5.85 12.02 -6.24
N TYR A 60 -4.64 12.42 -5.82
CA TYR A 60 -3.39 11.74 -6.19
C TYR A 60 -3.38 10.28 -5.70
N PHE A 61 -3.67 10.05 -4.42
CA PHE A 61 -3.64 8.70 -3.86
C PHE A 61 -4.84 7.84 -4.29
N TRP A 62 -5.97 8.44 -4.63
CA TRP A 62 -7.06 7.76 -5.31
C TRP A 62 -6.63 7.27 -6.69
N LEU A 63 -5.96 8.11 -7.50
CA LEU A 63 -5.40 7.70 -8.80
C LEU A 63 -4.34 6.61 -8.64
N TYR A 64 -3.40 6.78 -7.70
CA TYR A 64 -2.38 5.78 -7.32
C TYR A 64 -3.01 4.41 -7.04
N CYS A 65 -4.09 4.39 -6.24
CA CYS A 65 -4.83 3.18 -5.90
C CYS A 65 -5.54 2.60 -7.13
N CYS A 66 -6.21 3.44 -7.93
CA CYS A 66 -6.94 2.99 -9.11
C CYS A 66 -6.01 2.34 -10.15
N VAL A 67 -4.86 2.94 -10.46
CA VAL A 67 -3.92 2.37 -11.44
C VAL A 67 -3.36 1.04 -10.96
N PHE A 68 -3.11 0.88 -9.65
CA PHE A 68 -2.69 -0.37 -9.03
C PHE A 68 -3.78 -1.44 -9.09
N CYS A 69 -4.96 -1.14 -8.55
CA CYS A 69 -6.04 -2.11 -8.42
C CYS A 69 -6.51 -2.61 -9.79
N ILE A 70 -6.66 -1.73 -10.78
CA ILE A 70 -7.10 -2.14 -12.12
C ILE A 70 -6.03 -3.00 -12.79
N SER A 71 -4.74 -2.61 -12.74
CA SER A 71 -3.64 -3.40 -13.29
C SER A 71 -3.57 -4.79 -12.67
N ASN A 72 -3.64 -4.86 -11.34
CA ASN A 72 -3.56 -6.11 -10.59
C ASN A 72 -4.76 -7.02 -10.89
N GLN A 73 -5.95 -6.46 -11.08
CA GLN A 73 -7.12 -7.24 -11.50
C GLN A 73 -6.95 -7.80 -12.91
N ILE A 74 -6.47 -7.00 -13.87
CA ILE A 74 -6.23 -7.46 -15.25
C ILE A 74 -5.21 -8.60 -15.30
N GLY A 75 -4.16 -8.53 -14.47
CA GLY A 75 -3.10 -9.55 -14.36
C GLY A 75 -3.41 -10.72 -13.43
N GLY A 76 -4.47 -10.61 -12.62
CA GLY A 76 -4.73 -11.50 -11.48
C GLY A 76 -6.15 -12.09 -11.42
N GLU A 77 -6.91 -12.07 -12.52
CA GLU A 77 -8.32 -12.52 -12.51
C GLU A 77 -8.52 -13.95 -11.94
N VAL A 78 -7.57 -14.87 -12.21
CA VAL A 78 -7.63 -16.26 -11.70
C VAL A 78 -7.47 -16.32 -10.18
N GLU A 79 -6.51 -15.56 -9.64
CA GLU A 79 -6.28 -15.42 -8.20
C GLU A 79 -7.47 -14.73 -7.52
N ASP A 80 -8.01 -13.68 -8.15
CA ASP A 80 -9.10 -12.89 -7.61
C ASP A 80 -10.40 -13.69 -7.48
N LYS A 81 -10.65 -14.68 -8.35
CA LYS A 81 -11.79 -15.61 -8.20
C LYS A 81 -11.78 -16.34 -6.85
N ILE A 82 -10.59 -16.57 -6.30
CA ILE A 82 -10.40 -17.28 -5.04
C ILE A 82 -10.34 -16.27 -3.89
N ASN A 83 -9.46 -15.27 -3.99
CA ASN A 83 -9.12 -14.40 -2.86
C ASN A 83 -10.07 -13.19 -2.72
N LYS A 84 -10.61 -12.69 -3.82
CA LYS A 84 -11.36 -11.42 -3.89
C LYS A 84 -12.55 -11.53 -4.87
N PRO A 85 -13.49 -12.47 -4.67
CA PRO A 85 -14.52 -12.83 -5.65
C PRO A 85 -15.50 -11.70 -5.97
N SER A 86 -15.54 -10.65 -5.16
CA SER A 86 -16.41 -9.49 -5.37
C SER A 86 -15.84 -8.45 -6.36
N ARG A 87 -14.62 -8.68 -6.90
CA ARG A 87 -13.93 -7.74 -7.81
C ARG A 87 -14.67 -7.59 -9.16
N PRO A 88 -14.63 -6.40 -9.79
CA PRO A 88 -15.36 -6.12 -11.02
C PRO A 88 -15.12 -7.07 -12.19
N LEU A 89 -13.86 -7.45 -12.46
CA LEU A 89 -13.56 -8.37 -13.57
C LEU A 89 -14.06 -9.80 -13.29
N VAL A 90 -14.01 -10.25 -12.04
CA VAL A 90 -14.52 -11.56 -11.62
C VAL A 90 -16.04 -11.64 -11.76
N THR A 91 -16.73 -10.58 -11.32
CA THR A 91 -18.20 -10.51 -11.31
C THR A 91 -18.80 -10.12 -12.66
N GLY A 92 -17.97 -9.74 -13.64
CA GLY A 92 -18.44 -9.25 -14.94
C GLY A 92 -19.07 -7.85 -14.91
N LEU A 93 -18.89 -7.10 -13.81
CA LEU A 93 -19.37 -5.70 -13.71
C LEU A 93 -18.71 -4.78 -14.75
N VAL A 94 -17.55 -5.17 -15.27
CA VAL A 94 -16.82 -4.48 -16.32
C VAL A 94 -16.16 -5.49 -17.24
N SER A 95 -16.13 -5.20 -18.54
CA SER A 95 -15.38 -6.04 -19.48
C SER A 95 -13.88 -5.80 -19.33
N ARG A 96 -13.05 -6.79 -19.69
CA ARG A 96 -11.59 -6.65 -19.69
C ARG A 96 -11.11 -5.47 -20.54
N ARG A 97 -11.71 -5.24 -21.70
CA ARG A 97 -11.45 -4.05 -22.53
C ARG A 97 -11.81 -2.76 -21.79
N GLY A 98 -12.94 -2.73 -21.11
CA GLY A 98 -13.37 -1.58 -20.31
C GLY A 98 -12.46 -1.29 -19.12
N ALA A 99 -11.86 -2.31 -18.51
CA ALA A 99 -10.84 -2.15 -17.47
C ALA A 99 -9.54 -1.57 -18.04
N TRP A 100 -9.05 -2.09 -19.17
CA TRP A 100 -7.88 -1.54 -19.87
C TRP A 100 -8.05 -0.07 -20.27
N THR A 101 -9.21 0.30 -20.85
CA THR A 101 -9.49 1.70 -21.19
C THR A 101 -9.42 2.61 -19.96
N ARG A 102 -10.03 2.21 -18.84
CA ARG A 102 -9.96 2.97 -17.58
C ARG A 102 -8.55 3.07 -17.05
N TRP A 103 -7.79 1.98 -17.12
CA TRP A 103 -6.41 1.96 -16.69
C TRP A 103 -5.55 2.97 -17.45
N LEU A 104 -5.64 3.00 -18.78
CA LEU A 104 -4.91 3.96 -19.61
C LEU A 104 -5.32 5.42 -19.32
N ILE A 105 -6.62 5.67 -19.14
CA ILE A 105 -7.11 7.00 -18.76
C ILE A 105 -6.56 7.41 -17.39
N TYR A 106 -6.59 6.52 -16.41
CA TYR A 106 -6.10 6.82 -15.07
C TYR A 106 -4.58 6.97 -15.02
N MET A 107 -3.81 6.25 -15.83
CA MET A 107 -2.37 6.50 -15.98
C MET A 107 -2.10 7.92 -16.49
N ALA A 108 -2.77 8.33 -17.57
CA ALA A 108 -2.61 9.68 -18.11
C ALA A 108 -3.05 10.78 -17.12
N LEU A 109 -4.18 10.59 -16.42
CA LEU A 109 -4.62 11.52 -15.37
C LEU A 109 -3.65 11.56 -14.19
N PHE A 110 -3.07 10.42 -13.83
CA PHE A 110 -2.09 10.33 -12.76
C PHE A 110 -0.82 11.11 -13.08
N ASP A 111 -0.33 11.04 -14.33
CA ASP A 111 0.80 11.87 -14.80
C ASP A 111 0.48 13.37 -14.80
N ILE A 112 -0.72 13.75 -15.24
CA ILE A 112 -1.14 15.16 -15.23
C ILE A 112 -1.18 15.70 -13.80
N VAL A 113 -1.80 14.96 -12.88
CA VAL A 113 -1.88 15.36 -11.47
C VAL A 113 -0.49 15.33 -10.80
N GLY A 114 0.33 14.32 -11.08
CA GLY A 114 1.70 14.22 -10.57
C GLY A 114 2.57 15.38 -11.03
N ALA A 115 2.50 15.76 -12.31
CA ALA A 115 3.19 16.92 -12.86
C ALA A 115 2.71 18.23 -12.21
N PHE A 116 1.39 18.39 -12.05
CA PHE A 116 0.81 19.57 -11.41
C PHE A 116 1.24 19.72 -9.94
N LEU A 117 1.44 18.60 -9.24
CA LEU A 117 1.88 18.56 -7.83
C LEU A 117 3.40 18.52 -7.66
N GLY A 118 4.18 18.53 -8.75
CA GLY A 118 5.64 18.49 -8.69
C GLY A 118 6.22 17.16 -8.19
N VAL A 119 5.54 16.04 -8.48
CA VAL A 119 5.90 14.68 -8.04
C VAL A 119 5.83 13.66 -9.20
N LEU A 120 5.98 14.13 -10.44
CA LEU A 120 5.87 13.32 -11.65
C LEU A 120 6.87 12.15 -11.66
N GLU A 121 8.08 12.35 -11.15
CA GLU A 121 9.11 11.31 -11.06
C GLU A 121 8.61 10.10 -10.25
N TRP A 122 7.93 10.34 -9.13
CA TRP A 122 7.38 9.28 -8.28
C TRP A 122 6.16 8.62 -8.91
N THR A 123 5.36 9.42 -9.63
CA THR A 123 4.23 8.93 -10.43
C THR A 123 4.74 7.94 -11.48
N VAL A 124 5.73 8.33 -12.27
CA VAL A 124 6.34 7.50 -13.33
C VAL A 124 7.01 6.26 -12.74
N ILE A 125 7.74 6.37 -11.63
CA ILE A 125 8.31 5.20 -10.93
C ILE A 125 7.22 4.21 -10.56
N TRP A 126 6.08 4.67 -10.03
CA TRP A 126 4.96 3.78 -9.71
C TRP A 126 4.40 3.10 -10.97
N GLN A 127 4.22 3.82 -12.07
CA GLN A 127 3.75 3.21 -13.33
C GLN A 127 4.71 2.15 -13.87
N VAL A 128 6.02 2.41 -13.79
CA VAL A 128 7.07 1.44 -14.16
C VAL A 128 7.01 0.22 -13.26
N VAL A 129 6.90 0.42 -11.94
CA VAL A 129 6.72 -0.66 -10.97
C VAL A 129 5.50 -1.51 -11.30
N LEU A 130 4.34 -0.90 -11.58
CA LEU A 130 3.11 -1.61 -11.94
C LEU A 130 3.26 -2.43 -13.22
N THR A 131 3.96 -1.86 -14.19
CA THR A 131 4.28 -2.51 -15.47
C THR A 131 5.19 -3.72 -15.25
N LEU A 132 6.28 -3.58 -14.50
CA LEU A 132 7.17 -4.69 -14.16
C LEU A 132 6.45 -5.77 -13.33
N TYR A 133 5.68 -5.35 -12.33
CA TYR A 133 4.91 -6.23 -11.44
C TYR A 133 3.96 -7.13 -12.23
N ASN A 134 3.11 -6.54 -13.09
CA ASN A 134 2.07 -7.27 -13.79
C ASN A 134 2.49 -7.78 -15.18
N LEU A 135 2.97 -6.87 -16.04
CA LEU A 135 3.31 -7.19 -17.44
C LEU A 135 4.70 -7.84 -17.55
N GLY A 136 5.66 -7.40 -16.74
CA GLY A 136 6.98 -8.02 -16.63
C GLY A 136 6.96 -9.36 -15.88
N SER A 137 5.82 -9.77 -15.31
CA SER A 137 5.68 -10.97 -14.47
C SER A 137 6.55 -10.96 -13.19
N TRP A 138 7.02 -9.81 -12.71
CA TRP A 138 7.83 -9.75 -11.49
C TRP A 138 7.04 -10.14 -10.25
N ALA A 139 5.71 -10.02 -10.27
CA ALA A 139 4.83 -10.54 -9.21
C ALA A 139 4.85 -12.08 -9.09
N LYS A 140 5.35 -12.81 -10.11
CA LYS A 140 5.39 -14.27 -10.10
C LYS A 140 6.54 -14.86 -9.29
N HIS A 141 7.54 -14.06 -8.92
CA HIS A 141 8.66 -14.54 -8.12
C HIS A 141 8.76 -13.74 -6.81
N TRP A 142 8.89 -14.43 -5.69
CA TRP A 142 8.86 -13.84 -4.35
C TRP A 142 9.80 -12.64 -4.20
N TRP A 143 11.06 -12.75 -4.64
CA TRP A 143 12.03 -11.69 -4.47
C TRP A 143 11.74 -10.45 -5.32
N THR A 144 11.42 -10.65 -6.60
CA THR A 144 11.16 -9.54 -7.53
C THR A 144 9.88 -8.83 -7.17
N LYS A 145 8.85 -9.56 -6.69
CA LYS A 145 7.62 -9.01 -6.12
C LYS A 145 7.96 -8.09 -4.95
N ASN A 146 8.75 -8.57 -3.99
CA ASN A 146 9.08 -7.80 -2.80
C ASN A 146 9.90 -6.55 -3.12
N LEU A 147 10.87 -6.67 -4.04
CA LEU A 147 11.69 -5.57 -4.50
C LEU A 147 10.85 -4.45 -5.12
N VAL A 148 9.94 -4.78 -6.05
CA VAL A 148 9.12 -3.74 -6.70
C VAL A 148 8.08 -3.15 -5.76
N MET A 149 7.61 -3.92 -4.76
CA MET A 149 6.74 -3.39 -3.71
C MET A 149 7.48 -2.40 -2.80
N ALA A 150 8.76 -2.66 -2.49
CA ALA A 150 9.60 -1.70 -1.77
C ALA A 150 9.80 -0.40 -2.57
N ILE A 151 10.14 -0.50 -3.86
CA ILE A 151 10.30 0.67 -4.74
C ILE A 151 8.98 1.43 -4.87
N GLY A 152 7.86 0.73 -5.04
CA GLY A 152 6.53 1.32 -5.11
C GLY A 152 6.15 2.08 -3.84
N LEU A 153 6.47 1.51 -2.68
CA LEU A 153 6.25 2.16 -1.39
C LEU A 153 7.14 3.40 -1.21
N THR A 154 8.40 3.35 -1.66
CA THR A 154 9.26 4.55 -1.71
C THR A 154 8.60 5.64 -2.56
N ALA A 155 8.12 5.31 -3.76
CA ALA A 155 7.45 6.27 -4.64
C ALA A 155 6.17 6.85 -4.01
N GLN A 156 5.37 6.02 -3.33
CA GLN A 156 4.17 6.46 -2.62
C GLN A 156 4.48 7.52 -1.56
N LEU A 157 5.43 7.22 -0.68
CA LEU A 157 5.74 8.06 0.48
C LEU A 157 6.59 9.27 0.12
N ALA A 158 7.50 9.14 -0.85
CA ALA A 158 8.24 10.28 -1.38
C ALA A 158 7.30 11.29 -2.07
N ALA A 159 6.33 10.82 -2.86
CA ALA A 159 5.31 11.69 -3.43
C ALA A 159 4.46 12.38 -2.35
N ALA A 160 4.00 11.62 -1.34
CA ALA A 160 3.19 12.15 -0.23
C ALA A 160 3.87 13.32 0.48
N TRP A 161 5.18 13.22 0.72
CA TRP A 161 5.94 14.28 1.37
C TRP A 161 6.25 15.43 0.40
N GLN A 162 6.82 15.11 -0.76
CA GLN A 162 7.32 16.08 -1.73
C GLN A 162 6.24 17.02 -2.28
N MET A 163 5.00 16.54 -2.45
CA MET A 163 3.90 17.38 -2.91
C MET A 163 3.53 18.49 -1.92
N VAL A 164 3.96 18.38 -0.67
CA VAL A 164 3.74 19.37 0.38
C VAL A 164 4.99 20.21 0.63
N ARG A 165 6.17 19.57 0.68
CA ARG A 165 7.45 20.23 0.98
C ARG A 165 8.66 19.37 0.60
N PRO A 166 9.87 19.94 0.48
CA PRO A 166 11.09 19.17 0.22
C PRO A 166 11.31 18.05 1.26
N ILE A 167 11.83 16.92 0.79
CA ILE A 167 12.10 15.75 1.62
C ILE A 167 13.39 15.97 2.42
N THR A 168 13.25 16.16 3.73
CA THR A 168 14.38 16.31 4.66
C THR A 168 14.96 14.95 5.04
N LEU A 169 16.14 14.93 5.67
CA LEU A 169 16.76 13.68 6.13
C LEU A 169 15.86 12.88 7.11
N PRO A 170 15.20 13.49 8.12
CA PRO A 170 14.21 12.77 8.92
C PRO A 170 13.09 12.17 8.06
N ALA A 171 12.52 12.92 7.12
CA ALA A 171 11.49 12.41 6.23
C ALA A 171 11.97 11.20 5.40
N TRP A 172 13.21 11.22 4.92
CA TRP A 172 13.83 10.07 4.26
C TRP A 172 13.90 8.83 5.16
N HIS A 173 14.23 8.96 6.44
CA HIS A 173 14.19 7.82 7.36
C HIS A 173 12.77 7.26 7.54
N TRP A 174 11.80 8.15 7.74
CA TRP A 174 10.40 7.78 7.96
C TRP A 174 9.74 7.15 6.73
N LEU A 175 10.20 7.47 5.52
CA LEU A 175 9.71 6.84 4.30
C LEU A 175 10.51 5.58 3.91
N LEU A 176 11.84 5.57 4.10
CA LEU A 176 12.68 4.44 3.67
C LEU A 176 12.57 3.24 4.60
N LEU A 177 12.38 3.43 5.91
CA LEU A 177 12.19 2.31 6.83
C LEU A 177 11.00 1.42 6.39
N PRO A 178 9.74 1.93 6.30
CA PRO A 178 8.62 1.12 5.87
C PRO A 178 8.79 0.60 4.43
N ALA A 179 9.45 1.33 3.54
CA ALA A 179 9.77 0.85 2.19
C ALA A 179 10.70 -0.37 2.20
N LEU A 180 11.81 -0.30 2.93
CA LEU A 180 12.82 -1.36 2.98
C LEU A 180 12.29 -2.63 3.64
N ILE A 181 11.46 -2.51 4.68
CA ILE A 181 10.90 -3.70 5.34
C ILE A 181 9.95 -4.48 4.42
N MET A 182 9.42 -3.87 3.34
CA MET A 182 8.63 -4.60 2.33
C MET A 182 9.44 -5.68 1.60
N LEU A 183 10.77 -5.61 1.61
CA LEU A 183 11.61 -6.68 1.06
C LEU A 183 11.36 -8.03 1.74
N SER A 184 10.91 -8.03 3.00
CA SER A 184 10.56 -9.23 3.76
C SER A 184 9.08 -9.32 4.14
N HIS A 185 8.50 -8.24 4.67
CA HIS A 185 7.20 -8.27 5.35
C HIS A 185 6.01 -8.37 4.40
N VAL A 186 6.15 -7.96 3.13
CA VAL A 186 5.06 -8.09 2.14
C VAL A 186 4.70 -9.56 1.90
N SER A 187 5.63 -10.50 2.13
CA SER A 187 5.38 -11.94 2.04
C SER A 187 4.36 -12.44 3.07
N LEU A 188 4.00 -11.64 4.09
CA LEU A 188 2.87 -11.95 4.98
C LEU A 188 1.55 -12.01 4.20
N GLN A 189 1.41 -11.22 3.14
CA GLN A 189 0.26 -11.32 2.24
C GLN A 189 0.21 -12.70 1.57
N ASP A 190 1.36 -13.20 1.11
CA ASP A 190 1.46 -14.47 0.39
C ASP A 190 0.99 -15.64 1.27
N MET A 191 1.16 -15.54 2.59
CA MET A 191 0.71 -16.56 3.55
C MET A 191 -0.80 -16.77 3.52
N ARG A 192 -1.60 -15.71 3.36
CA ARG A 192 -3.06 -15.82 3.26
C ARG A 192 -3.52 -16.15 1.84
N ASP A 193 -2.71 -15.83 0.84
CA ASP A 193 -3.09 -15.86 -0.58
C ASP A 193 -2.53 -17.11 -1.31
N ILE A 194 -1.94 -18.09 -0.58
CA ILE A 194 -1.28 -19.29 -1.13
C ILE A 194 -2.11 -19.99 -2.24
N ALA A 195 -3.39 -20.21 -2.00
CA ALA A 195 -4.25 -20.91 -2.97
C ALA A 195 -4.43 -20.11 -4.27
N GLY A 196 -4.68 -18.80 -4.16
CA GLY A 196 -4.79 -17.89 -5.30
C GLY A 196 -3.47 -17.72 -6.04
N ASP A 197 -2.37 -17.56 -5.31
CA ASP A 197 -1.01 -17.45 -5.87
C ASP A 197 -0.65 -18.71 -6.67
N ARG A 198 -0.95 -19.90 -6.13
CA ARG A 198 -0.72 -21.17 -6.83
C ARG A 198 -1.56 -21.27 -8.11
N ALA A 199 -2.84 -20.89 -8.05
CA ALA A 199 -3.72 -20.90 -9.22
C ALA A 199 -3.25 -19.93 -10.32
N ASN A 200 -2.58 -18.84 -9.93
CA ASN A 200 -2.01 -17.84 -10.85
C ASN A 200 -0.56 -18.15 -11.26
N GLY A 201 -0.03 -19.33 -10.89
CA GLY A 201 1.32 -19.79 -11.24
C GLY A 201 2.45 -18.99 -10.60
N ARG A 202 2.21 -18.35 -9.44
CA ARG A 202 3.22 -17.61 -8.69
C ARG A 202 4.08 -18.54 -7.84
N LYS A 203 5.34 -18.15 -7.68
CA LYS A 203 6.37 -18.76 -6.85
C LYS A 203 6.66 -17.85 -5.66
N THR A 204 5.67 -17.66 -4.80
CA THR A 204 5.77 -16.85 -3.58
C THR A 204 6.54 -17.58 -2.47
N LEU A 205 6.96 -16.84 -1.44
CA LEU A 205 7.80 -17.36 -0.35
C LEU A 205 7.25 -18.68 0.26
N PRO A 206 5.95 -18.76 0.68
CA PRO A 206 5.39 -19.99 1.24
C PRO A 206 5.25 -21.13 0.23
N ILE A 207 5.18 -20.84 -1.07
CA ILE A 207 5.10 -21.87 -2.12
C ILE A 207 6.46 -22.51 -2.36
N ILE A 208 7.54 -21.73 -2.31
CA ILE A 208 8.90 -22.20 -2.60
C ILE A 208 9.59 -22.81 -1.38
N PHE A 209 9.53 -22.13 -0.24
CA PHE A 209 10.23 -22.57 0.98
C PHE A 209 9.31 -23.34 1.94
N GLY A 210 8.03 -23.46 1.61
CA GLY A 210 7.02 -24.05 2.47
C GLY A 210 6.49 -23.06 3.50
N GLU A 211 5.34 -23.41 4.06
CA GLU A 211 4.58 -22.55 4.98
C GLU A 211 5.32 -22.35 6.31
N THR A 212 5.83 -23.42 6.91
CA THR A 212 6.48 -23.37 8.23
C THR A 212 7.75 -22.51 8.23
N PRO A 213 8.74 -22.71 7.32
CA PRO A 213 9.92 -21.86 7.27
C PRO A 213 9.58 -20.39 6.99
N SER A 214 8.59 -20.14 6.12
CA SER A 214 8.14 -18.78 5.79
C SER A 214 7.57 -18.04 7.00
N ARG A 215 6.80 -18.74 7.85
CA ARG A 215 6.26 -18.15 9.08
C ARG A 215 7.33 -17.85 10.10
N ILE A 216 8.28 -18.76 10.29
CA ILE A 216 9.40 -18.55 11.23
C ILE A 216 10.22 -17.34 10.77
N PHE A 217 10.55 -17.27 9.48
CA PHE A 217 11.23 -16.12 8.89
C PHE A 217 10.47 -14.81 9.13
N LEU A 218 9.17 -14.76 8.79
CA LEU A 218 8.35 -13.58 9.01
C LEU A 218 8.24 -13.21 10.50
N ALA A 219 8.09 -14.19 11.39
CA ALA A 219 8.02 -13.95 12.82
C ALA A 219 9.32 -13.31 13.35
N VAL A 220 10.48 -13.76 12.88
CA VAL A 220 11.78 -13.14 13.19
C VAL A 220 11.85 -11.72 12.65
N CYS A 221 11.44 -11.48 11.40
CA CYS A 221 11.41 -10.12 10.83
C CYS A 221 10.54 -9.17 11.67
N PHE A 222 9.32 -9.57 12.04
CA PHE A 222 8.43 -8.79 12.90
C PHE A 222 8.93 -8.64 14.34
N ALA A 223 9.71 -9.60 14.86
CA ALA A 223 10.33 -9.50 16.17
C ALA A 223 11.50 -8.51 16.20
N LEU A 224 12.21 -8.34 15.08
CA LEU A 224 13.33 -7.40 14.93
C LEU A 224 12.87 -5.99 14.52
N LEU A 225 11.70 -5.86 13.90
CA LEU A 225 11.14 -4.58 13.44
C LEU A 225 11.11 -3.49 14.54
N PRO A 226 10.71 -3.77 15.80
CA PRO A 226 10.75 -2.79 16.88
C PRO A 226 12.13 -2.16 17.11
N LEU A 227 13.21 -2.95 16.98
CA LEU A 227 14.58 -2.43 17.15
C LEU A 227 14.91 -1.41 16.06
N ALA A 228 14.51 -1.69 14.81
CA ALA A 228 14.72 -0.79 13.70
C ALA A 228 13.88 0.48 13.84
N THR A 229 12.61 0.37 14.22
CA THR A 229 11.71 1.53 14.39
C THR A 229 12.15 2.41 15.53
N HIS A 230 12.50 1.81 16.67
CA HIS A 230 13.02 2.52 17.83
C HIS A 230 14.30 3.27 17.48
N SER A 231 15.30 2.57 16.94
CA SER A 231 16.64 3.14 16.72
C SER A 231 16.69 4.18 15.60
N ILE A 232 15.94 3.96 14.51
CA ILE A 232 16.02 4.80 13.31
C ILE A 232 15.03 5.98 13.38
N LEU A 233 13.86 5.81 14.00
CA LEU A 233 12.80 6.83 13.98
C LEU A 233 12.55 7.47 15.34
N MET A 234 12.46 6.68 16.41
CA MET A 234 12.02 7.18 17.71
C MET A 234 13.15 7.80 18.53
N VAL A 235 14.34 7.17 18.57
CA VAL A 235 15.51 7.71 19.26
C VAL A 235 15.90 9.11 18.74
N PRO A 236 15.97 9.36 17.41
CA PRO A 236 16.27 10.70 16.91
C PRO A 236 15.18 11.74 17.24
N ALA A 237 13.93 11.32 17.45
CA ALA A 237 12.83 12.20 17.84
C ALA A 237 12.80 12.51 19.35
N GLY A 238 13.63 11.83 20.15
CA GLY A 238 13.77 12.06 21.59
C GLY A 238 12.74 11.31 22.44
N ASN A 239 12.64 11.71 23.71
CA ASN A 239 11.94 10.93 24.76
C ASN A 239 10.64 11.59 25.24
N ALA A 240 9.99 12.40 24.40
CA ALA A 240 8.71 12.99 24.78
C ALA A 240 7.65 11.88 25.01
N PRO A 241 6.69 12.06 25.93
CA PRO A 241 5.73 11.01 26.28
C PRO A 241 4.94 10.44 25.09
N HIS A 242 4.62 11.28 24.09
CA HIS A 242 3.93 10.85 22.88
C HIS A 242 4.81 9.98 21.97
N VAL A 243 6.11 10.26 21.87
CA VAL A 243 7.08 9.43 21.11
C VAL A 243 7.17 8.05 21.74
N ILE A 244 7.34 7.99 23.07
CA ILE A 244 7.42 6.74 23.83
C ILE A 244 6.12 5.94 23.67
N ALA A 245 4.95 6.59 23.76
CA ALA A 245 3.66 5.94 23.58
C ALA A 245 3.52 5.35 22.17
N CYS A 246 3.88 6.09 21.12
CA CYS A 246 3.87 5.59 19.75
C CYS A 246 4.81 4.39 19.56
N ASP A 247 6.01 4.44 20.13
CA ASP A 247 7.01 3.38 20.04
C ASP A 247 6.53 2.08 20.73
N ILE A 248 5.96 2.20 21.94
CA ILE A 248 5.36 1.06 22.67
C ILE A 248 4.23 0.42 21.85
N LEU A 249 3.34 1.23 21.27
CA LEU A 249 2.21 0.73 20.48
C LEU A 249 2.67 0.05 19.18
N LEU A 250 3.62 0.64 18.46
CA LEU A 250 4.22 0.02 17.27
C LEU A 250 4.90 -1.30 17.61
N THR A 251 5.64 -1.34 18.73
CA THR A 251 6.28 -2.54 19.26
C THR A 251 5.26 -3.62 19.59
N ALA A 252 4.20 -3.27 20.33
CA ALA A 252 3.16 -4.20 20.75
C ALA A 252 2.44 -4.83 19.55
N ILE A 253 2.08 -4.05 18.54
CA ILE A 253 1.44 -4.57 17.33
C ILE A 253 2.41 -5.49 16.57
N SER A 254 3.68 -5.11 16.41
CA SER A 254 4.68 -5.92 15.70
C SER A 254 4.93 -7.27 16.38
N LEU A 255 5.13 -7.26 17.70
CA LEU A 255 5.34 -8.49 18.48
C LEU A 255 4.07 -9.37 18.51
N THR A 256 2.88 -8.76 18.51
CA THR A 256 1.63 -9.50 18.37
C THR A 256 1.58 -10.24 17.03
N ILE A 257 1.99 -9.61 15.93
CA ILE A 257 2.05 -10.27 14.62
C ILE A 257 3.06 -11.43 14.65
N ALA A 258 4.24 -11.22 15.23
CA ALA A 258 5.27 -12.27 15.37
C ALA A 258 4.73 -13.49 16.13
N VAL A 259 4.10 -13.29 17.29
CA VAL A 259 3.49 -14.38 18.07
C VAL A 259 2.37 -15.07 17.30
N ARG A 260 1.49 -14.30 16.64
CA ARG A 260 0.39 -14.87 15.84
C ARG A 260 0.89 -15.75 14.71
N LEU A 261 2.00 -15.40 14.06
CA LEU A 261 2.63 -16.23 13.03
C LEU A 261 3.15 -17.56 13.57
N LEU A 262 3.48 -17.65 14.86
CA LEU A 262 3.92 -18.88 15.51
C LEU A 262 2.76 -19.74 16.02
N VAL A 263 1.61 -19.15 16.33
CA VAL A 263 0.49 -19.84 17.01
C VAL A 263 -0.72 -20.12 16.09
N SER A 264 -1.01 -19.25 15.12
CA SER A 264 -2.22 -19.34 14.29
C SER A 264 -1.88 -19.67 12.84
N HIS A 265 -2.15 -20.91 12.42
CA HIS A 265 -1.70 -21.45 11.12
C HIS A 265 -2.87 -21.69 10.17
N THR A 266 -3.78 -20.71 10.09
CA THR A 266 -4.95 -20.77 9.20
C THR A 266 -4.97 -19.57 8.26
N PRO A 267 -5.58 -19.69 7.07
CA PRO A 267 -5.72 -18.56 6.15
C PRO A 267 -6.37 -17.32 6.80
N GLN A 268 -7.37 -17.52 7.65
CA GLN A 268 -8.01 -16.44 8.41
C GLN A 268 -7.07 -15.85 9.48
N GLY A 269 -6.24 -16.69 10.10
CA GLY A 269 -5.18 -16.29 11.02
C GLY A 269 -4.15 -15.37 10.36
N TYR A 270 -3.70 -15.74 9.16
CA TYR A 270 -2.79 -14.92 8.34
C TYR A 270 -3.46 -13.64 7.85
N HIS A 271 -4.73 -13.71 7.42
CA HIS A 271 -5.47 -12.53 7.02
C HIS A 271 -5.57 -11.50 8.15
N ARG A 272 -5.88 -11.93 9.38
CA ARG A 272 -5.90 -11.04 10.55
C ARG A 272 -4.53 -10.44 10.84
N SER A 273 -3.47 -11.23 10.73
CA SER A 273 -2.09 -10.77 10.94
C SER A 273 -1.65 -9.77 9.87
N TYR A 274 -2.04 -10.00 8.61
CA TYR A 274 -1.88 -9.04 7.51
C TYR A 274 -2.62 -7.73 7.80
N MET A 275 -3.87 -7.79 8.28
CA MET A 275 -4.61 -6.57 8.63
C MET A 275 -3.92 -5.80 9.76
N LEU A 276 -3.43 -6.48 10.80
CA LEU A 276 -2.61 -5.86 11.84
C LEU A 276 -1.35 -5.20 11.27
N PHE A 277 -0.70 -5.81 10.27
CA PHE A 277 0.44 -5.18 9.60
C PHE A 277 0.02 -3.91 8.82
N THR A 278 -1.13 -3.92 8.14
CA THR A 278 -1.64 -2.69 7.49
C THR A 278 -1.97 -1.60 8.51
N TYR A 279 -2.46 -1.96 9.69
CA TYR A 279 -2.74 -1.01 10.77
C TYR A 279 -1.45 -0.50 11.41
N TRP A 280 -0.45 -1.36 11.59
CA TRP A 280 0.89 -0.97 12.03
C TRP A 280 1.48 0.07 11.07
N TYR A 281 1.39 -0.19 9.76
CA TYR A 281 1.88 0.72 8.73
C TYR A 281 1.14 2.06 8.74
N CYS A 282 -0.20 2.06 8.82
CA CYS A 282 -0.96 3.29 8.95
C CYS A 282 -0.61 4.04 10.25
N PHE A 283 -0.50 3.34 11.37
CA PHE A 283 -0.18 3.95 12.66
C PHE A 283 1.22 4.55 12.68
N LEU A 284 2.21 3.91 12.02
CA LEU A 284 3.53 4.47 11.82
C LEU A 284 3.46 5.83 11.10
N LEU A 285 2.69 5.92 10.02
CA LEU A 285 2.59 7.19 9.28
C LEU A 285 1.74 8.23 10.01
N ALA A 286 0.76 7.79 10.81
CA ALA A 286 0.00 8.67 11.68
C ALA A 286 0.86 9.23 12.83
N SER A 287 1.76 8.42 13.41
CA SER A 287 2.66 8.90 14.47
C SER A 287 3.64 9.94 13.93
N ALA A 288 4.04 9.85 12.65
CA ALA A 288 4.87 10.87 12.01
C ALA A 288 4.27 12.28 12.12
N ILE A 289 2.92 12.42 12.20
CA ILE A 289 2.25 13.72 12.34
C ILE A 289 2.65 14.42 13.65
N ILE A 290 2.81 13.67 14.73
CA ILE A 290 3.08 14.23 16.06
C ILE A 290 4.54 14.06 16.50
N VAL A 291 5.30 13.22 15.81
CA VAL A 291 6.71 12.93 16.12
C VAL A 291 7.66 13.78 15.28
N LEU A 292 7.30 14.16 14.05
CA LEU A 292 8.05 15.08 13.18
C LEU A 292 7.51 16.50 13.25
#